data_AF-A0A967PYH2-F1
#
_entry.id   AF-A0A967PYH2-F1
#
_cell.length_a   1.000
_cell.length_b   1.000
_cell.length_c   1.000
_cell.angle_alpha   90.00
_cell.angle_beta   90.00
_cell.angle_gamma   90.00
#
_symmetry.space_group_name_H-M   'P 1'
#
loop_
_entity.id
_entity.type
_entity.pdbx_description
1 polymer ?
#
loop_
_entity_poly.entity_id
_entity_poly.type
_entity_poly.pdbx_seq_one_letter_code
_entity_poly.pdbx_strand_id
1 'polypeptide(L)'
;PFLQTAGLILEADIAMANLEAPLTDRGEKHPDKQYTFRVAPAAAAALHRAGFDLMTLANNHIGDYGEQGIIDTLAALRQNGIGVSGAGYNLRQARTPHIVKIDGRS
;
A
#
# COMPACT_ATOMS: atom_id res chain seq x y z
N PRO A 1 -0.93 0.39 15.84
CA PRO A 1 -2.17 1.17 15.56
C PRO A 1 -3.44 0.30 15.42
N PHE A 2 -3.35 -0.97 15.01
CA PHE A 2 -4.54 -1.78 14.68
C PHE A 2 -5.10 -2.66 15.81
N LEU A 3 -4.61 -2.55 17.05
CA LEU A 3 -4.95 -3.53 18.12
C LEU A 3 -6.46 -3.67 18.37
N GLN A 4 -7.23 -2.59 18.24
CA GLN A 4 -8.68 -2.61 18.47
C GLN A 4 -9.48 -3.21 17.31
N THR A 5 -8.92 -3.24 16.11
CA THR A 5 -9.59 -3.73 14.89
C THR A 5 -8.94 -5.00 14.33
N ALA A 6 -7.81 -5.44 14.89
CA ALA A 6 -7.03 -6.57 14.39
C ALA A 6 -7.85 -7.86 14.32
N GLY A 7 -8.74 -8.11 15.29
CA GLY A 7 -9.64 -9.27 15.25
C GLY A 7 -10.51 -9.28 13.99
N LEU A 8 -11.17 -8.16 13.69
CA LEU A 8 -12.03 -8.03 12.50
C LEU A 8 -11.23 -8.16 11.19
N ILE A 9 -9.99 -7.66 11.17
CA ILE A 9 -9.13 -7.73 9.99
C ILE A 9 -8.65 -9.16 9.76
N LEU A 10 -8.22 -9.86 10.83
CA LEU A 10 -7.71 -11.23 10.77
C LEU A 10 -8.79 -12.27 10.47
N GLU A 11 -10.05 -12.01 10.82
CA GLU A 11 -11.17 -12.90 10.54
C GLU A 11 -11.72 -12.77 9.10
N ALA A 12 -11.29 -11.76 8.34
CA ALA A 12 -11.76 -11.56 6.98
C ALA A 12 -11.13 -12.57 6.00
N ASP A 13 -11.91 -13.04 5.02
CA ASP A 13 -11.38 -13.87 3.92
C ASP A 13 -10.32 -13.11 3.11
N ILE A 14 -10.54 -11.79 2.94
CA ILE A 14 -9.57 -10.82 2.42
C ILE A 14 -9.75 -9.51 3.19
N ALA A 15 -8.66 -8.97 3.71
CA ALA A 15 -8.60 -7.62 4.24
C ALA A 15 -7.85 -6.68 3.31
N MET A 16 -8.50 -5.59 2.91
CA MET A 16 -7.90 -4.56 2.07
C MET A 16 -8.12 -3.15 2.62
N ALA A 17 -7.19 -2.25 2.34
CA ALA A 17 -7.30 -0.84 2.69
C ALA A 17 -6.67 0.09 1.64
N ASN A 18 -7.07 1.36 1.67
CA ASN A 18 -6.35 2.42 0.97
C ASN A 18 -5.15 2.87 1.81
N LEU A 19 -3.94 2.70 1.28
CA LEU A 19 -2.73 3.22 1.91
C LEU A 19 -2.44 4.62 1.40
N GLU A 20 -2.88 5.61 2.17
CA GLU A 20 -2.86 7.01 1.78
C GLU A 20 -1.44 7.57 1.62
N ALA A 21 -0.52 7.22 2.52
CA ALA A 21 0.81 7.80 2.55
C ALA A 21 1.83 6.90 1.83
N PRO A 22 2.75 7.47 1.03
CA PRO A 22 3.89 6.71 0.52
C PRO A 22 4.78 6.24 1.66
N LEU A 23 5.24 5.00 1.55
CA LEU A 23 6.17 4.37 2.47
C LEU A 23 7.61 4.56 1.95
N THR A 24 8.27 5.63 2.39
CA THR A 24 9.62 5.96 1.90
C THR A 24 10.38 6.85 2.88
N ASP A 25 11.70 6.63 2.96
CA ASP A 25 12.66 7.57 3.57
C ASP A 25 13.50 8.29 2.50
N ARG A 26 13.15 8.10 1.21
CA ARG A 26 13.80 8.70 0.03
C ARG A 26 12.83 9.56 -0.80
N GLY A 27 13.33 10.13 -1.88
CA GLY A 27 12.58 11.03 -2.76
C GLY A 27 12.48 12.46 -2.23
N GLU A 28 12.09 13.37 -3.12
CA GLU A 28 11.86 14.78 -2.82
C GLU A 28 10.37 15.08 -2.77
N LYS A 29 9.98 15.97 -1.87
CA LYS A 29 8.60 16.45 -1.76
C LYS A 29 8.16 17.04 -3.10
N HIS A 30 6.99 16.62 -3.60
CA HIS A 30 6.43 17.19 -4.83
C HIS A 30 6.25 18.72 -4.68
N PRO A 31 6.83 19.54 -5.59
CA PRO A 31 6.93 20.99 -5.41
C PRO A 31 5.56 21.67 -5.30
N ASP A 32 4.57 21.20 -6.07
CA ASP A 32 3.24 21.82 -6.13
C ASP A 32 2.29 21.39 -5.00
N LYS A 33 2.75 20.57 -4.05
CA LYS A 33 1.90 20.05 -2.98
C LYS A 33 2.01 20.84 -1.68
N GLN A 34 0.88 21.44 -1.29
CA GLN A 34 0.73 22.11 0.00
C GLN A 34 0.83 21.12 1.15
N TYR A 35 0.07 20.04 1.10
CA TYR A 35 0.04 18.98 2.12
C TYR A 35 0.64 17.69 1.56
N THR A 36 1.55 17.09 2.34
CA THR A 36 2.19 15.84 1.96
C THR A 36 2.27 14.89 3.14
N PHE A 37 2.07 13.60 2.89
CA PHE A 37 2.24 12.53 3.84
C PHE A 37 3.47 11.70 3.54
N ARG A 38 4.11 11.22 4.60
CA ARG A 38 5.26 10.32 4.51
C ARG A 38 5.23 9.38 5.69
N VAL A 39 5.43 8.11 5.43
CA VAL A 39 5.55 7.09 6.47
C VAL A 39 6.80 6.27 6.20
N ALA A 40 7.47 5.82 7.27
CA ALA A 40 8.66 4.97 7.13
C ALA A 40 8.30 3.63 6.45
N PRO A 41 9.15 3.08 5.57
CA PRO A 41 8.95 1.76 4.94
C PRO A 41 8.62 0.63 5.92
N ALA A 42 9.18 0.69 7.13
CA ALA A 42 8.95 -0.29 8.19
C ALA A 42 7.48 -0.40 8.63
N ALA A 43 6.62 0.58 8.31
CA ALA A 43 5.19 0.51 8.59
C ALA A 43 4.49 -0.63 7.82
N ALA A 44 5.04 -1.08 6.68
CA ALA A 44 4.50 -2.22 5.94
C ALA A 44 4.42 -3.49 6.82
N ALA A 45 5.39 -3.70 7.70
CA ALA A 45 5.37 -4.82 8.63
C ALA A 45 4.23 -4.72 9.67
N ALA A 46 3.83 -3.50 10.04
CA ALA A 46 2.69 -3.30 10.93
C ALA A 46 1.36 -3.55 10.22
N LEU A 47 1.25 -3.24 8.92
CA LEU A 47 0.09 -3.57 8.09
C LEU A 47 -0.07 -5.09 7.95
N HIS A 48 1.03 -5.80 7.66
CA HIS A 48 1.02 -7.25 7.57
C HIS A 48 0.62 -7.90 8.89
N ARG A 49 1.23 -7.48 10.02
CA ARG A 49 0.85 -8.00 11.35
C ARG A 49 -0.60 -7.71 11.75
N ALA A 50 -1.22 -6.69 11.15
CA ALA A 50 -2.62 -6.39 11.40
C ALA A 50 -3.57 -7.32 10.64
N GLY A 51 -3.07 -8.09 9.66
CA GLY A 51 -3.85 -9.02 8.85
C GLY A 51 -4.24 -8.48 7.48
N PHE A 52 -3.67 -7.38 6.99
CA PHE A 52 -4.02 -6.88 5.66
C PHE A 52 -3.33 -7.69 4.54
N ASP A 53 -4.11 -8.08 3.55
CA ASP A 53 -3.65 -8.83 2.37
C ASP A 53 -3.32 -7.91 1.19
N LEU A 54 -4.05 -6.80 1.04
CA LEU A 54 -3.99 -5.93 -0.14
C LEU A 54 -4.06 -4.45 0.23
N MET A 55 -3.22 -3.64 -0.42
CA MET A 55 -3.32 -2.18 -0.36
C MET A 55 -3.68 -1.60 -1.73
N THR A 56 -4.63 -0.67 -1.76
CA THR A 56 -4.86 0.20 -2.91
C THR A 56 -4.06 1.47 -2.76
N LEU A 57 -3.35 1.86 -3.82
CA LEU A 57 -2.44 3.00 -3.82
C LEU A 57 -2.89 4.15 -4.74
N ALA A 58 -3.97 3.96 -5.51
CA ALA A 58 -4.53 4.99 -6.39
C ALA A 58 -5.29 6.06 -5.59
N ASN A 59 -4.55 6.83 -4.80
CA ASN A 59 -5.04 7.98 -4.07
C ASN A 59 -4.25 9.23 -4.45
N ASN A 60 -4.70 10.37 -3.94
CA ASN A 60 -4.10 11.65 -4.27
C ASN A 60 -2.73 11.85 -3.59
N HIS A 61 -2.27 10.99 -2.68
CA HIS A 61 -1.05 11.19 -1.89
C HIS A 61 0.12 10.24 -2.23
N ILE A 62 -0.12 9.15 -2.97
CA ILE A 62 0.94 8.18 -3.31
C ILE A 62 2.17 8.80 -4.01
N GLY A 63 1.95 9.89 -4.75
CA GLY A 63 2.99 10.63 -5.47
C GLY A 63 3.64 11.77 -4.68
N ASP A 64 3.39 11.90 -3.38
CA ASP A 64 3.89 13.03 -2.56
C ASP A 64 5.42 13.15 -2.56
N TYR A 65 6.13 12.03 -2.74
CA TYR A 65 7.60 11.95 -2.80
C TYR A 65 8.09 11.42 -4.16
N GLY A 66 7.31 11.69 -5.20
CA GLY A 66 7.62 11.35 -6.59
C GLY A 66 7.71 9.85 -6.86
N GLU A 67 8.35 9.51 -7.97
CA GLU A 67 8.52 8.13 -8.42
C GLU A 67 9.25 7.25 -7.39
N GLN A 68 10.25 7.82 -6.71
CA GLN A 68 10.99 7.08 -5.68
C GLN A 68 10.09 6.66 -4.51
N GLY A 69 9.17 7.53 -4.08
CA GLY A 69 8.20 7.19 -3.03
C GLY A 69 7.25 6.06 -3.44
N ILE A 70 6.82 6.05 -4.70
CA ILE A 70 5.98 4.98 -5.26
C ILE A 70 6.77 3.66 -5.28
N ILE A 71 7.99 3.67 -5.81
CA ILE A 71 8.86 2.49 -5.90
C ILE A 71 9.14 1.90 -4.51
N ASP A 72 9.45 2.74 -3.53
CA ASP A 72 9.73 2.30 -2.15
C ASP A 72 8.48 1.70 -1.50
N THR A 73 7.31 2.28 -1.76
CA THR A 73 6.03 1.75 -1.28
C THR A 73 5.75 0.37 -1.85
N LEU A 74 5.90 0.20 -3.18
CA LEU A 74 5.74 -1.09 -3.85
C LEU A 74 6.71 -2.14 -3.30
N ALA A 75 7.97 -1.76 -3.08
CA ALA A 75 8.98 -2.65 -2.53
C ALA A 75 8.67 -3.06 -1.09
N ALA A 76 8.31 -2.11 -0.21
CA ALA A 76 7.99 -2.36 1.19
C ALA A 76 6.77 -3.29 1.35
N LEU A 77 5.70 -3.06 0.58
CA LEU A 77 4.51 -3.91 0.61
C LEU A 77 4.81 -5.32 0.09
N ARG A 78 5.51 -5.44 -1.05
CA ARG A 78 5.90 -6.74 -1.62
C ARG A 78 6.80 -7.55 -0.68
N GLN A 79 7.76 -6.91 -0.01
CA GLN A 79 8.65 -7.58 0.94
C GLN A 79 7.90 -8.14 2.16
N ASN A 80 6.74 -7.58 2.50
CA ASN A 80 5.87 -8.03 3.58
C ASN A 80 4.71 -8.91 3.08
N GLY A 81 4.75 -9.36 1.82
CA GLY A 81 3.72 -10.25 1.26
C GLY A 81 2.36 -9.57 1.01
N ILE A 82 2.29 -8.24 1.05
CA ILE A 82 1.06 -7.49 0.83
C ILE A 82 0.88 -7.22 -0.66
N GLY A 83 -0.27 -7.64 -1.21
CA GLY A 83 -0.69 -7.36 -2.57
C GLY A 83 -0.90 -5.87 -2.81
N VAL A 84 -0.84 -5.46 -4.08
CA VAL A 84 -1.01 -4.05 -4.47
C VAL A 84 -1.92 -3.92 -5.68
N SER A 85 -2.78 -2.89 -5.66
CA SER A 85 -3.51 -2.39 -6.83
C SER A 85 -3.45 -0.86 -6.90
N GLY A 86 -3.53 -0.29 -8.10
CA GLY A 86 -3.61 1.16 -8.30
C GLY A 86 -2.26 1.90 -8.40
N ALA A 87 -1.13 1.20 -8.30
CA ALA A 87 0.19 1.72 -8.67
C ALA A 87 1.10 0.58 -9.17
N GLY A 88 2.19 0.92 -9.86
CA GLY A 88 3.14 -0.06 -10.39
C GLY A 88 4.37 0.61 -10.99
N TYR A 89 5.37 -0.19 -11.39
CA TYR A 89 6.62 0.33 -11.99
C TYR A 89 6.41 0.91 -13.40
N ASN A 90 5.20 0.82 -13.93
CA ASN A 90 4.76 1.42 -15.19
C ASN A 90 3.23 1.40 -15.26
N LEU A 91 2.66 2.11 -16.24
CA LEU A 91 1.20 2.19 -16.45
C LEU A 91 0.51 0.85 -16.65
N ARG A 92 1.18 -0.14 -17.25
CA ARG A 92 0.60 -1.48 -17.45
C ARG A 92 0.38 -2.16 -16.10
N GLN A 93 1.40 -2.16 -15.25
CA GLN A 93 1.30 -2.74 -13.91
C GLN A 93 0.32 -1.95 -13.03
N ALA A 94 0.34 -0.61 -13.08
CA ALA A 94 -0.58 0.22 -12.31
C ALA A 94 -2.06 -0.03 -12.64
N ARG A 95 -2.36 -0.47 -13.87
CA ARG A 95 -3.70 -0.85 -14.34
C ARG A 95 -4.03 -2.33 -14.15
N THR A 96 -3.07 -3.15 -13.73
CA THR A 96 -3.29 -4.58 -13.54
C THR A 96 -4.03 -4.78 -12.22
N PRO A 97 -5.21 -5.44 -12.23
CA PRO A 97 -5.91 -5.73 -10.98
C PRO A 97 -5.12 -6.77 -10.17
N HIS A 98 -5.20 -6.67 -8.84
CA HIS A 98 -4.84 -7.77 -7.98
C HIS A 98 -6.02 -8.75 -7.91
N ILE A 99 -5.79 -10.01 -8.28
CA ILE A 99 -6.82 -11.05 -8.29
C ILE A 99 -6.52 -12.06 -7.18
N VAL A 100 -7.47 -12.24 -6.27
CA VAL A 100 -7.41 -13.24 -5.19
C VAL A 100 -8.48 -14.29 -5.45
N LYS A 101 -8.21 -15.54 -5.09
CA LYS A 101 -9.20 -16.63 -5.15
C LYS A 101 -9.57 -17.08 -3.75
N ILE A 102 -10.85 -17.03 -3.41
CA ILE A 102 -11.42 -17.56 -2.15
C ILE A 102 -12.38 -18.69 -2.52
N ASP A 103 -12.20 -19.87 -1.93
CA ASP A 103 -13.09 -21.03 -2.14
C ASP A 103 -13.41 -21.35 -3.61
N GLY A 104 -12.40 -21.20 -4.47
CA GLY A 104 -12.50 -21.45 -5.91
C GLY A 104 -13.19 -20.34 -6.72
N ARG A 105 -13.53 -19.20 -6.10
CA ARG A 105 -14.09 -18.01 -6.75
C ARG A 105 -13.05 -16.89 -6.81
N SER A 106 -12.98 -16.18 -7.93
CA SER A 106 -12.10 -15.03 -8.18
C SER A 106 -12.88 -13.74 -8.30
#